data_AF-H3BQP6-F1
#
_entry.id   AF-H3BQP6-F1
#
_cell.length_a   1.000
_cell.length_b   1.000
_cell.length_c   1.000
_cell.angle_alpha   90.00
_cell.angle_beta   90.00
_cell.angle_gamma   90.00
#
_symmetry.space_group_name_H-M   'P 1'
#
loop_
_entity.id
_entity.type
_entity.pdbx_description
1 polymer ?
#
loop_
_entity_poly.entity_id
_entity_poly.type
_entity_poly.pdbx_seq_one_letter_code
_entity_poly.pdbx_strand_id
1 'polypeptide(L)'
;MAAGRQQMDCDSRQPSALLTPPMSSSSRGPGAGARRRRTRCRRCRACVRTECGDCHFCRDMKKFGGPGRMKQSCLLRQCTA
;
A
#
# COMPACT_ATOMS: atom_id res chain seq x y z
N MET A 1 45.21 -46.06 -29.61
CA MET A 1 44.18 -45.99 -30.67
C MET A 1 43.07 -45.12 -30.11
N ALA A 2 43.13 -43.81 -30.29
CA ALA A 2 42.65 -43.03 -31.44
C ALA A 2 41.19 -42.54 -31.26
N ALA A 3 41.07 -41.19 -31.26
CA ALA A 3 39.89 -40.33 -31.53
C ALA A 3 38.67 -40.44 -30.58
N GLY A 4 37.93 -39.39 -30.24
CA GLY A 4 37.88 -37.97 -30.61
C GLY A 4 37.18 -37.20 -29.46
N ARG A 5 37.42 -35.91 -29.20
CA ARG A 5 37.02 -34.74 -29.99
C ARG A 5 35.59 -34.82 -30.52
N GLN A 6 34.61 -34.61 -29.65
CA GLN A 6 33.26 -34.10 -29.95
C GLN A 6 32.68 -33.57 -28.63
N GLN A 7 31.92 -32.49 -28.56
CA GLN A 7 31.70 -31.32 -29.38
C GLN A 7 30.96 -30.41 -28.40
N MET A 8 31.46 -29.19 -28.21
CA MET A 8 30.80 -28.18 -27.39
C MET A 8 29.77 -27.50 -28.30
N ASP A 9 28.50 -27.86 -28.13
CA ASP A 9 27.39 -27.17 -28.81
C ASP A 9 27.05 -25.91 -28.02
N CYS A 10 27.59 -24.80 -28.51
CA CYS A 10 27.23 -23.46 -28.12
C CYS A 10 25.94 -23.03 -28.84
N ASP A 11 25.04 -22.45 -28.07
CA ASP A 11 23.93 -21.60 -28.50
C ASP A 11 22.66 -22.29 -29.00
N SER A 12 21.63 -22.30 -28.15
CA SER A 12 20.32 -21.79 -28.56
C SER A 12 19.36 -21.59 -27.38
N ARG A 13 19.18 -20.31 -27.05
CA ARG A 13 17.87 -19.67 -26.81
C ARG A 13 17.01 -20.19 -25.64
N GLN A 14 17.21 -19.50 -24.53
CA GLN A 14 16.21 -18.73 -23.75
C GLN A 14 14.99 -19.43 -23.09
N PRO A 15 14.62 -18.95 -21.88
CA PRO A 15 13.60 -19.54 -21.01
C PRO A 15 12.18 -19.38 -21.57
N SER A 16 11.36 -20.42 -21.43
CA SER A 16 9.92 -20.42 -21.72
C SER A 16 9.18 -19.50 -20.74
N ALA A 17 9.23 -18.19 -20.98
CA ALA A 17 8.30 -17.23 -20.44
C ALA A 17 6.94 -17.38 -21.14
N LEU A 18 6.08 -18.30 -20.69
CA LEU A 18 4.68 -18.37 -21.15
C LEU A 18 3.69 -18.62 -20.02
N LEU A 19 3.87 -17.96 -18.88
CA LEU A 19 2.78 -17.71 -17.93
C LEU A 19 2.81 -16.25 -17.46
N THR A 20 2.88 -15.31 -18.40
CA THR A 20 2.44 -13.93 -18.16
C THR A 20 0.91 -13.91 -18.27
N PRO A 21 0.16 -13.59 -17.19
CA PRO A 21 -1.27 -13.35 -17.32
C PRO A 21 -1.49 -12.16 -18.26
N PRO A 22 -2.52 -12.17 -19.13
CA PRO A 22 -2.80 -11.05 -20.00
C PRO A 22 -3.04 -9.80 -19.15
N MET A 23 -2.36 -8.72 -19.57
CA MET A 23 -2.53 -7.38 -19.02
C MET A 23 -4.02 -7.06 -19.05
N SER A 24 -4.62 -7.02 -17.86
CA SER A 24 -6.02 -6.67 -17.71
C SER A 24 -6.21 -5.25 -18.19
N SER A 25 -6.90 -5.18 -19.31
CA SER A 25 -7.50 -4.05 -20.00
C SER A 25 -7.80 -2.90 -19.03
N SER A 26 -7.16 -1.76 -19.27
CA SER A 26 -7.54 -0.48 -18.68
C SER A 26 -8.97 -0.14 -19.13
N SER A 27 -9.97 -0.61 -18.40
CA SER A 27 -11.31 -0.06 -18.45
C SER A 27 -11.28 1.32 -17.76
N ARG A 28 -10.99 2.35 -18.56
CA ARG A 28 -11.20 3.75 -18.20
C ARG A 28 -12.71 4.00 -18.11
N GLY A 29 -13.32 3.55 -17.01
CA GLY A 29 -14.62 4.02 -16.56
C GLY A 29 -14.50 5.41 -15.91
N PRO A 30 -15.59 6.19 -15.84
CA PRO A 30 -15.56 7.52 -15.25
C PRO A 30 -15.25 7.42 -13.75
N GLY A 31 -14.02 7.78 -13.36
CA GLY A 31 -13.68 8.13 -11.97
C GLY A 31 -13.65 7.00 -10.94
N ALA A 32 -13.28 5.77 -11.30
CA ALA A 32 -12.95 4.73 -10.32
C ALA A 32 -11.53 4.95 -9.76
N GLY A 33 -11.32 5.92 -8.86
CA GLY A 33 -9.96 6.16 -8.36
C GLY A 33 -9.80 6.94 -7.07
N ALA A 34 -10.75 7.83 -6.72
CA ALA A 34 -10.74 8.43 -5.40
C ALA A 34 -11.47 7.49 -4.43
N ARG A 35 -10.73 6.62 -3.73
CA ARG A 35 -11.28 5.87 -2.60
C ARG A 35 -11.88 6.90 -1.65
N ARG A 36 -13.22 7.04 -1.67
CA ARG A 36 -13.93 8.05 -0.88
C ARG A 36 -13.48 7.90 0.56
N ARG A 37 -12.91 8.96 1.14
CA ARG A 37 -12.54 8.96 2.55
C ARG A 37 -13.78 8.63 3.36
N ARG A 38 -13.68 7.59 4.19
CA ARG A 38 -14.80 7.15 5.00
C ARG A 38 -15.11 8.20 6.07
N THR A 39 -16.36 8.61 6.15
CA THR A 39 -16.83 9.48 7.23
C THR A 39 -16.84 8.70 8.54
N ARG A 40 -16.41 9.34 9.64
CA ARG A 40 -16.49 8.76 10.99
C ARG A 40 -17.94 8.48 11.38
N CYS A 41 -18.19 7.35 12.04
CA CYS A 41 -19.54 6.97 12.48
C CYS A 41 -20.09 7.80 13.64
N ARG A 42 -19.22 8.50 14.40
CA ARG A 42 -19.57 9.34 15.57
C ARG A 42 -20.27 8.61 16.73
N ARG A 43 -20.40 7.28 16.69
CA ARG A 43 -21.11 6.48 17.71
C ARG A 43 -20.21 5.45 18.42
N CYS A 44 -19.12 4.99 17.78
CA CYS A 44 -18.24 3.99 18.39
C CYS A 44 -17.37 4.58 19.52
N ARG A 45 -16.86 3.71 20.40
CA ARG A 45 -16.00 4.09 21.54
C ARG A 45 -14.83 4.98 21.12
N ALA A 46 -14.20 4.71 19.97
CA ALA A 46 -13.11 5.52 19.45
C ALA A 46 -13.54 6.93 19.01
N CYS A 47 -14.73 7.08 18.43
CA CYS A 47 -15.23 8.38 17.99
C CYS A 47 -15.62 9.29 19.16
N VAL A 48 -16.28 8.73 20.18
CA VAL A 48 -16.75 9.48 21.36
C VAL A 48 -15.65 9.81 22.36
N ARG A 49 -14.51 9.11 22.30
CA ARG A 49 -13.36 9.37 23.17
C ARG A 49 -12.78 10.76 22.93
N THR A 50 -12.23 11.35 23.98
CA THR A 50 -11.36 12.52 23.88
C THR A 50 -9.99 12.12 23.31
N GLU A 51 -9.21 13.11 22.87
CA GLU A 51 -7.86 12.87 22.38
C GLU A 51 -6.93 12.62 23.56
N CYS A 52 -6.07 11.62 23.47
CA CYS A 52 -5.23 11.23 24.62
C CYS A 52 -4.05 12.16 24.90
N GLY A 53 -3.69 13.08 23.99
CA GLY A 53 -2.57 14.03 24.19
C GLY A 53 -1.18 13.43 23.98
N ASP A 54 -0.96 12.17 24.36
CA ASP A 54 0.40 11.59 24.40
C ASP A 54 0.80 10.76 23.18
N CYS A 55 -0.16 10.43 22.31
CA CYS A 55 0.11 9.61 21.13
C CYS A 55 0.97 10.35 20.09
N HIS A 56 1.66 9.62 19.21
CA HIS A 56 2.50 10.22 18.15
C HIS A 56 1.75 11.28 17.32
N PHE A 57 0.51 10.98 16.90
CA PHE A 57 -0.33 11.94 16.16
C PHE A 57 -0.87 13.07 17.03
N CYS A 58 -1.02 12.85 18.34
CA CYS A 58 -1.50 13.84 19.28
C CYS A 58 -0.41 14.89 19.51
N ARG A 59 0.81 14.45 19.75
CA ARG A 59 2.00 15.30 19.89
C ARG A 59 2.31 16.12 18.63
N ASP A 60 1.87 15.69 17.44
CA ASP A 60 1.96 16.48 16.20
C ASP A 60 0.90 17.59 16.12
N MET A 61 -0.23 17.51 16.83
CA MET A 61 -1.28 18.53 16.69
C MET A 61 -0.85 19.87 17.28
N LYS A 62 -1.18 20.97 16.58
CA LYS A 62 -0.87 22.34 17.02
C LYS A 62 -1.38 22.69 18.42
N LYS A 63 -2.57 22.19 18.80
CA LYS A 63 -3.14 22.44 20.14
C LYS A 63 -2.34 21.81 21.29
N PHE A 64 -1.53 20.81 20.99
CA PHE A 64 -0.64 20.14 21.95
C PHE A 64 0.82 20.59 21.76
N GLY A 65 1.06 21.68 21.01
CA GLY A 65 2.40 22.24 20.77
C GLY A 65 3.17 21.59 19.61
N GLY A 66 2.55 20.71 18.83
CA GLY A 66 3.19 20.01 17.72
C GLY A 66 3.31 20.81 16.42
N PRO A 67 4.18 20.37 15.48
CA PRO A 67 4.40 21.06 14.20
C PRO A 67 3.21 20.99 13.23
N GLY A 68 2.25 20.08 13.43
CA GLY A 68 1.02 19.99 12.64
C GLY A 68 1.21 19.49 11.21
N ARG A 69 2.26 18.69 10.97
CA ARG A 69 2.63 18.24 9.61
C ARG A 69 1.84 17.02 9.17
N MET A 70 1.52 16.11 10.10
CA MET A 70 0.89 14.83 9.77
C MET A 70 -0.62 14.95 9.56
N LYS A 71 -1.26 15.91 10.24
CA LYS A 71 -2.72 16.18 10.16
C LYS A 71 -3.58 14.92 10.35
N GLN A 72 -3.09 13.96 11.14
CA GLN A 72 -3.80 12.74 11.48
C GLN A 72 -4.57 12.90 12.78
N SER A 73 -5.63 12.11 12.95
CA SER A 73 -6.32 12.05 14.23
C SER A 73 -5.58 11.18 15.24
N CYS A 74 -5.88 11.36 16.52
CA CYS A 74 -5.39 10.50 17.60
C CYS A 74 -5.52 9.00 17.27
N LEU A 75 -4.47 8.22 17.58
CA LEU A 75 -4.41 6.76 17.40
C LEU A 75 -5.62 6.07 18.05
N LEU A 76 -5.94 6.44 19.29
CA LEU A 76 -7.05 5.86 20.06
C LEU A 76 -8.43 6.27 19.56
N ARG A 77 -8.50 7.19 18.59
CA ARG A 77 -9.74 7.67 17.97
C ARG A 77 -9.94 7.15 16.55
N GLN A 78 -9.17 6.16 16.11
CA GLN A 78 -9.40 5.54 14.81
C GLN A 78 -10.75 4.83 14.79
N CYS A 79 -11.59 5.22 13.84
CA CYS A 79 -12.95 4.69 13.73
C CYS A 79 -12.90 3.26 13.18
N THR A 80 -13.56 2.33 13.86
CA THR A 80 -13.63 0.90 13.48
C THR A 80 -14.75 0.59 12.49
N ALA A 81 -15.68 1.53 12.29
CA ALA A 81 -16.89 1.34 11.50
C ALA A 81 -16.64 1.45 10.00
#